data_AF-A0A3B8JUI1-F1
#
_entry.id   AF-A0A3B8JUI1-F1
#
_cell.length_a   1.000
_cell.length_b   1.000
_cell.length_c   1.000
_cell.angle_alpha   90.00
_cell.angle_beta   90.00
_cell.angle_gamma   90.00
#
_symmetry.space_group_name_H-M   'P 1'
#
loop_
_entity.id
_entity.type
_entity.pdbx_description
1 polymer ?
#
loop_
_entity_poly.entity_id
_entity_poly.type
_entity_poly.pdbx_seq_one_letter_code
_entity_poly.pdbx_strand_id
1 'polypeptide(L)' 'MTYKKCYQPWAVARLLPHGKWVIIGRYHNCSDAEGHLQLLRRRVPNMQFKVVFDLADCKG' A
#
# COMPACT_ATOMS: atom_id res chain seq x y z
N MET A 1 0.50 -26.37 -10.04
CA MET A 1 0.14 -25.22 -9.18
C MET A 1 0.51 -23.95 -9.93
N THR A 2 -0.47 -23.21 -10.44
CA THR A 2 -0.20 -21.92 -11.11
C THR A 2 0.02 -20.87 -10.04
N TYR A 3 1.28 -20.66 -9.66
CA TYR A 3 1.65 -19.59 -8.73
C TYR A 3 1.26 -18.25 -9.36
N LYS A 4 0.18 -17.64 -8.87
CA LYS A 4 -0.17 -16.27 -9.23
C LYS A 4 0.96 -15.36 -8.75
N LYS A 5 1.75 -14.87 -9.70
CA LYS A 5 2.93 -14.05 -9.42
C LYS A 5 2.45 -12.61 -9.19
N CYS A 6 2.06 -12.30 -7.96
CA CYS A 6 1.83 -10.93 -7.54
C CYS A 6 3.18 -10.20 -7.49
N TYR A 7 3.42 -9.29 -8.43
CA TYR A 7 4.70 -8.58 -8.52
C TYR A 7 4.89 -7.58 -7.37
N GLN A 8 3.80 -7.07 -6.78
CA GLN A 8 3.85 -6.06 -5.73
C GLN A 8 2.69 -6.24 -4.74
N PRO A 9 2.79 -7.24 -3.84
CA PRO A 9 1.69 -7.60 -2.95
C PRO A 9 1.55 -6.64 -1.76
N TRP A 10 2.48 -5.71 -1.56
CA TRP A 10 2.39 -4.71 -0.50
C TRP A 10 1.93 -3.38 -1.07
N ALA A 11 1.04 -2.69 -0.38
CA ALA A 11 0.50 -1.42 -0.83
C ALA A 11 0.39 -0.42 0.32
N VAL A 12 0.56 0.87 0.01
CA VAL A 12 0.24 1.96 0.93
C VAL A 12 -1.12 2.52 0.55
N ALA A 13 -2.05 2.51 1.51
CA ALA A 13 -3.38 3.06 1.37
C ALA A 13 -3.49 4.38 2.14
N ARG A 14 -4.25 5.33 1.59
CA ARG A 14 -4.62 6.61 2.22
C ARG A 14 -6.11 6.63 2.52
N LEU A 15 -6.49 7.13 3.69
CA LEU A 15 -7.88 7.43 4.01
C LEU A 15 -8.30 8.76 3.40
N LEU A 16 -9.40 8.73 2.65
CA LEU A 16 -10.07 9.92 2.13
C LEU A 16 -11.01 10.52 3.19
N PRO A 17 -11.37 11.81 3.07
CA PRO A 17 -12.31 12.47 3.98
C PRO A 17 -13.67 11.76 4.08
N HIS A 18 -14.07 11.06 3.02
CA HIS A 18 -15.32 10.29 2.95
C HIS A 18 -15.21 8.88 3.61
N GLY A 19 -14.13 8.60 4.35
CA GLY A 19 -13.94 7.32 5.04
C GLY A 19 -13.51 6.15 4.14
N LYS A 20 -13.25 6.40 2.84
CA LYS A 20 -12.80 5.38 1.88
C LYS A 20 -11.28 5.28 1.86
N TRP A 21 -10.75 4.07 1.74
CA TRP A 21 -9.32 3.83 1.54
C TRP A 21 -9.00 3.73 0.05
N VAL A 22 -7.92 4.38 -0.38
CA VAL A 22 -7.41 4.30 -1.74
C VAL A 22 -5.94 3.90 -1.74
N ILE A 23 -5.55 3.02 -2.66
CA ILE A 23 -4.14 2.64 -2.85
C ILE A 23 -3.42 3.78 -3.55
N ILE A 24 -2.32 4.25 -2.96
CA ILE A 24 -1.49 5.34 -3.48
C ILE A 24 -0.10 4.87 -3.93
N GLY A 25 0.25 3.60 -3.65
CA GLY A 25 1.51 3.00 -4.10
C GLY A 25 1.55 1.49 -3.83
N ARG A 26 2.24 0.75 -4.68
CA ARG A 26 2.49 -0.70 -4.54
C ARG A 26 4.00 -0.97 -4.48
N TYR A 27 4.36 -2.01 -3.74
CA TYR A 27 5.72 -2.38 -3.35
C TYR A 27 5.90 -3.89 -3.41
N HIS A 28 7.12 -4.30 -3.78
CA HIS A 28 7.49 -5.71 -3.83
C HIS A 28 7.64 -6.31 -2.42
N ASN A 29 8.10 -5.51 -1.45
CA ASN A 29 8.31 -5.92 -0.06
C ASN A 29 7.66 -4.94 0.94
N CYS A 30 7.46 -5.42 2.16
CA CYS A 30 6.81 -4.66 3.24
C CYS A 30 7.68 -3.47 3.70
N SER A 31 8.99 -3.67 3.76
CA SER A 31 9.94 -2.66 4.27
C SER A 31 9.94 -1.38 3.43
N ASP A 32 9.87 -1.50 2.10
CA ASP A 32 9.76 -0.34 1.21
C ASP A 32 8.43 0.40 1.41
N ALA A 33 7.33 -0.35 1.56
CA ALA A 33 6.01 0.22 1.81
C ALA A 33 5.99 0.98 3.15
N GLU A 34 6.58 0.42 4.20
CA GLU A 34 6.68 1.04 5.51
C GLU A 34 7.62 2.25 5.52
N GLY A 35 8.75 2.17 4.80
CA GLY A 35 9.65 3.31 4.60
C GLY A 35 8.92 4.49 3.95
N HIS A 36 8.11 4.23 2.92
CA HIS A 36 7.31 5.28 2.31
C HIS A 36 6.21 5.80 3.25
N LEU A 37 5.53 4.92 4.00
CA LEU A 37 4.56 5.29 5.02
C LEU A 37 5.17 6.28 6.04
N GLN A 38 6.37 6.01 6.53
CA GLN A 38 7.06 6.88 7.48
C GLN A 38 7.34 8.27 6.89
N LEU A 39 7.77 8.34 5.63
CA LEU A 39 7.97 9.62 4.94
C LEU A 39 6.65 10.38 4.79
N LEU A 40 5.57 9.70 4.42
CA LEU A 40 4.24 10.31 4.27
C LEU A 40 3.72 10.85 5.60
N ARG A 41 3.88 10.11 6.70
CA ARG A 41 3.47 10.57 8.04
C ARG A 41 4.26 11.80 8.50
N ARG A 42 5.53 11.93 8.11
CA ARG A 42 6.35 13.13 8.39
C ARG A 42 5.94 14.33 7.54
N ARG A 43 5.63 14.12 6.26
CA ARG A 43 5.25 15.21 5.34
C ARG A 43 3.81 15.68 5.53
N VAL A 44 2.89 14.77 5.85
CA VAL A 44 1.45 15.04 5.89
C VAL A 44 0.82 14.37 7.12
N PRO A 45 1.13 14.85 8.35
CA PRO A 45 0.72 14.18 9.59
C PRO A 45 -0.80 14.14 9.79
N ASN A 46 -1.54 15.05 9.16
CA ASN A 46 -3.01 15.14 9.27
C ASN A 46 -3.74 14.06 8.44
N MET A 47 -3.02 13.31 7.60
CA MET A 47 -3.61 12.25 6.78
C MET A 47 -3.34 10.88 7.42
N GLN A 48 -4.33 10.00 7.33
CA GLN A 48 -4.20 8.62 7.79
C GLN A 48 -3.72 7.73 6.64
N PHE A 49 -2.67 6.97 6.90
CA PHE A 49 -2.08 6.03 5.97
C PHE A 49 -1.95 4.65 6.63
N LYS A 50 -2.02 3.58 5.83
CA LYS A 50 -1.79 2.20 6.27
C LYS A 50 -1.03 1.42 5.20
N VAL A 51 -0.12 0.55 5.64
CA VAL A 51 0.42 -0.52 4.80
C VAL A 51 -0.57 -1.69 4.82
N VAL A 52 -0.90 -2.23 3.66
CA VAL A 52 -1.79 -3.38 3.49
C VAL A 52 -1.15 -4.41 2.56
N PHE A 53 -1.44 -5.69 2.83
CA PHE A 53 -1.11 -6.76 1.90
C PHE A 53 -2.30 -6.94 0.95
N ASP A 54 -2.09 -6.68 -0.33
CA ASP A 54 -3.12 -6.67 -1.37
C ASP A 54 -2.65 -7.48 -2.59
N LEU A 55 -3.33 -8.61 -2.82
CA LEU A 55 -3.06 -9.50 -3.96
C LEU A 55 -3.82 -9.08 -5.23
N ALA A 56 -4.41 -7.89 -5.30
CA ALA A 56 -5.28 -7.53 -6.42
C ALA A 56 -4.53 -7.38 -7.76
N ASP A 57 -3.20 -7.22 -7.77
CA ASP A 57 -2.39 -7.24 -8.99
C ASP A 57 -1.93 -8.66 -9.40
N CYS A 58 -2.45 -9.72 -8.76
CA CYS A 58 -2.22 -11.08 -9.22
C CYS A 58 -2.94 -11.31 -10.57
N LYS A 59 -2.29 -10.95 -11.67
CA LYS A 59 -2.69 -11.39 -13.00
C LYS A 59 -2.52 -12.91 -13.08
N GLY A 60 -3.63 -13.61 -13.35
CA GLY A 60 -3.69 -15.04 -13.59
C GLY A 60 -3.70 -15.35 -15.07
#